data_AF-A0A3Q0J5E9-F1
#
_entry.id   AF-A0A3Q0J5E9-F1
#
_cell.length_a   1.000
_cell.length_b   1.000
_cell.length_c   1.000
_cell.angle_alpha   90.00
_cell.angle_beta   90.00
_cell.angle_gamma   90.00
#
_symmetry.space_group_name_H-M   'P 1'
#
loop_
_entity.id
_entity.type
_entity.pdbx_description
1 polymer ?
#
loop_
_entity_poly.entity_id
_entity_poly.type
_entity_poly.pdbx_seq_one_letter_code
_entity_poly.pdbx_strand_id
1 'polypeptide(L)'
;MAVLTNMNLTSQSQVHLARSLERILEEAHLSGELNLSGRKLKDFPNSGGKYDLSDSVIVDLSKNRFIELPLEITNFWSLERLSCHHNNIKSVPDSVLFLQSLIYLDLS
;
A
#
# COMPACT_ATOMS: atom_id res chain seq x y z
N MET A 1 -34.39 28.63 0.71
CA MET A 1 -33.46 28.07 1.71
C MET A 1 -32.68 26.97 1.05
N ALA A 2 -31.51 27.32 0.53
CA ALA A 2 -30.62 26.39 -0.16
C ALA A 2 -29.78 25.65 0.88
N VAL A 3 -29.82 24.31 0.85
CA VAL A 3 -28.66 23.51 1.24
C VAL A 3 -28.37 22.65 0.02
N LEU A 4 -27.51 23.18 -0.83
CA LEU A 4 -26.96 22.47 -1.96
C LEU A 4 -26.06 21.35 -1.41
N THR A 5 -26.31 20.17 -1.95
CA THR A 5 -25.47 18.97 -1.93
C THR A 5 -23.98 19.27 -1.96
N ASN A 6 -23.30 19.02 -0.84
CA ASN A 6 -21.85 19.07 -0.73
C ASN A 6 -21.24 17.70 -1.10
N MET A 7 -21.52 17.22 -2.31
CA MET A 7 -20.85 16.04 -2.86
C MET A 7 -20.29 16.38 -4.25
N ASN A 8 -19.03 15.99 -4.43
CA ASN A 8 -18.32 15.83 -5.71
C ASN A 8 -17.37 16.96 -6.14
N LEU A 9 -16.13 16.92 -5.66
CA LEU A 9 -14.97 17.54 -6.33
C LEU A 9 -13.70 16.66 -6.22
N THR A 10 -13.83 15.33 -6.25
CA THR A 10 -12.66 14.47 -6.52
C THR A 10 -12.36 14.56 -8.01
N SER A 11 -11.17 15.06 -8.37
CA SER A 11 -10.75 15.16 -9.76
C SER A 11 -10.87 13.80 -10.46
N GLN A 12 -11.35 13.75 -11.70
CA GLN A 12 -11.57 12.47 -12.43
C GLN A 12 -10.33 11.55 -12.41
N SER A 13 -9.13 12.12 -12.40
CA SER A 13 -7.85 11.40 -12.22
C SER A 13 -7.71 10.70 -10.88
N GLN A 14 -8.16 11.31 -9.77
CA GLN A 14 -8.16 10.69 -8.44
C GLN A 14 -9.17 9.55 -8.34
N VAL A 15 -10.33 9.68 -8.98
CA VAL A 15 -11.36 8.64 -8.99
C VAL A 15 -10.88 7.41 -9.78
N HIS A 16 -10.20 7.61 -10.91
CA HIS A 16 -9.59 6.52 -11.67
C HIS A 16 -8.47 5.81 -10.89
N LEU A 17 -7.64 6.57 -10.18
CA LEU A 17 -6.58 6.01 -9.33
C LEU A 17 -7.19 5.18 -8.19
N ALA A 18 -8.22 5.69 -7.51
CA ALA A 18 -8.88 5.00 -6.41
C ALA A 18 -9.47 3.65 -6.86
N ARG A 19 -10.21 3.61 -7.97
CA ARG A 19 -10.75 2.35 -8.51
C ARG A 19 -9.64 1.38 -8.93
N SER A 20 -8.54 1.90 -9.49
CA SER A 20 -7.40 1.05 -9.83
C SER A 20 -6.74 0.45 -8.59
N LEU A 21 -6.65 1.21 -7.49
CA LEU A 21 -6.08 0.72 -6.23
C LEU A 21 -7.01 -0.31 -5.58
N GLU A 22 -8.32 -0.06 -5.55
CA GLU A 22 -9.27 -1.03 -5.01
C GLU A 22 -9.15 -2.39 -5.69
N ARG A 23 -9.05 -2.41 -7.02
CA ARG A 23 -8.89 -3.66 -7.77
C ARG A 23 -7.61 -4.40 -7.42
N ILE A 24 -6.51 -3.68 -7.20
CA ILE A 24 -5.22 -4.30 -6.86
C ILE A 24 -5.26 -4.90 -5.46
N LEU A 25 -5.91 -4.22 -4.52
CA LEU A 25 -6.05 -4.72 -3.16
C LEU A 25 -6.98 -5.94 -3.12
N GLU A 26 -8.03 -5.96 -3.96
CA GLU A 26 -8.87 -7.13 -4.15
C GLU A 26 -8.10 -8.32 -4.75
N GLU A 27 -7.32 -8.08 -5.81
CA GLU A 27 -6.51 -9.12 -6.44
C GLU A 27 -5.45 -9.65 -5.47
N ALA A 28 -4.79 -8.77 -4.70
CA ALA A 28 -3.79 -9.14 -3.69
C ALA A 28 -4.39 -9.95 -2.54
N HIS A 29 -5.61 -9.61 -2.09
CA HIS A 29 -6.35 -10.39 -1.08
C HIS A 29 -6.61 -11.84 -1.52
N LEU A 30 -6.71 -12.09 -2.84
CA LEU A 30 -6.94 -13.43 -3.38
C LEU A 30 -5.65 -14.16 -3.74
N SER A 31 -4.59 -13.43 -4.11
CA SER A 31 -3.34 -14.01 -4.62
C SER A 31 -2.22 -14.09 -3.60
N GLY A 32 -2.25 -13.28 -2.54
CA GLY A 32 -1.12 -13.07 -1.63
C GLY A 32 0.02 -12.24 -2.23
N GLU A 33 -0.18 -11.62 -3.40
CA GLU A 33 0.81 -10.78 -4.07
C GLU A 33 0.29 -9.35 -4.28
N LEU A 34 0.92 -8.38 -3.62
CA LEU A 34 0.53 -6.97 -3.69
C LEU A 34 1.53 -6.17 -4.54
N ASN A 35 1.07 -5.66 -5.69
CA ASN A 35 1.88 -4.79 -6.55
C ASN A 35 1.33 -3.35 -6.61
N LEU A 36 1.99 -2.44 -5.89
CA LEU A 36 1.70 -1.02 -5.89
C LEU A 36 2.81 -0.19 -6.57
N SER A 37 3.68 -0.82 -7.36
CA SER A 37 4.84 -0.16 -7.96
C SER A 37 4.45 0.99 -8.90
N GLY A 38 5.21 2.09 -8.87
CA GLY A 38 5.14 3.16 -9.88
C GLY A 38 3.91 4.07 -9.79
N ARG A 39 3.24 4.15 -8.63
CA ARG A 39 1.94 4.81 -8.47
C ARG A 39 2.01 6.21 -7.85
N LYS A 40 3.22 6.74 -7.63
CA LYS A 40 3.45 8.06 -7.00
C LYS A 40 2.81 8.18 -5.61
N LEU A 41 2.64 7.04 -4.92
CA LEU A 41 2.03 6.97 -3.60
C LEU A 41 2.94 7.63 -2.57
N LYS A 42 2.35 8.40 -1.65
CA LYS A 42 3.04 8.93 -0.46
C LYS A 42 2.68 8.15 0.80
N ASP A 43 1.48 7.59 0.80
CA ASP A 43 0.86 6.87 1.91
C ASP A 43 0.31 5.54 1.38
N PHE A 44 0.24 4.53 2.24
CA PHE A 44 -0.30 3.23 1.86
C PHE A 44 -1.82 3.36 1.60
N PRO A 45 -2.37 2.72 0.55
CA PRO A 45 -3.77 2.87 0.25
C PRO A 45 -4.66 2.29 1.37
N ASN A 46 -5.51 3.13 1.93
CA ASN A 46 -6.47 2.72 2.96
C ASN A 46 -7.71 2.09 2.31
N SER A 47 -7.89 0.77 2.47
CA SER A 47 -9.07 0.03 2.02
C SER A 47 -10.25 0.10 3.00
N GLY A 48 -10.11 0.79 4.13
CA GLY A 48 -11.09 0.78 5.22
C GLY A 48 -11.29 -0.60 5.84
N GLY A 49 -10.30 -1.49 5.73
CA GLY A 49 -10.40 -2.88 6.20
C GLY A 49 -11.22 -3.79 5.27
N LYS A 50 -11.54 -3.35 4.05
CA LYS A 50 -12.31 -4.15 3.07
C LYS A 50 -11.57 -5.39 2.58
N TYR A 51 -10.24 -5.33 2.56
CA TYR A 51 -9.36 -6.40 2.08
C TYR A 51 -8.37 -6.74 3.19
N ASP A 52 -8.35 -8.01 3.60
CA ASP A 52 -7.33 -8.53 4.49
C ASP A 52 -6.10 -8.91 3.66
N LEU A 53 -4.97 -8.27 3.92
CA LEU A 53 -3.72 -8.51 3.19
C LEU A 53 -2.67 -9.18 4.08
N SER A 54 -3.07 -9.62 5.27
CA SER A 54 -2.15 -10.07 6.30
C SER A 54 -1.40 -11.37 5.91
N ASP A 55 -1.95 -12.14 4.99
CA ASP A 55 -1.36 -13.33 4.37
C ASP A 55 -0.52 -13.03 3.11
N SER A 56 -0.33 -11.77 2.74
CA SER A 56 0.51 -11.39 1.58
C SER A 56 1.95 -11.87 1.76
N VAL A 57 2.47 -12.57 0.75
CA VAL A 57 3.81 -13.17 0.72
C VAL A 57 4.81 -12.28 -0.02
N ILE A 58 4.35 -11.60 -1.07
CA ILE A 58 5.17 -10.75 -1.93
C ILE A 58 4.53 -9.38 -2.03
N VAL A 59 5.30 -8.34 -1.69
CA VAL A 59 4.85 -6.95 -1.79
C VAL A 59 5.87 -6.11 -2.55
N ASP A 60 5.39 -5.40 -3.57
CA ASP A 60 6.16 -4.42 -4.32
C ASP A 60 5.58 -3.02 -4.15
N LEU A 61 6.28 -2.20 -3.36
CA LEU A 61 6.04 -0.76 -3.17
C LEU A 61 7.04 0.11 -3.94
N SER A 62 7.84 -0.46 -4.84
CA SER A 62 8.91 0.26 -5.53
C SER A 62 8.41 1.44 -6.36
N LYS A 63 9.31 2.37 -6.69
CA LYS A 63 9.03 3.52 -7.58
C LYS A 63 7.85 4.38 -7.10
N ASN A 64 7.72 4.54 -5.78
CA ASN A 64 6.73 5.42 -5.14
C ASN A 64 7.44 6.62 -4.50
N ARG A 65 6.81 7.26 -3.52
CA ARG A 65 7.30 8.46 -2.83
C ARG A 65 7.15 8.31 -1.31
N PHE A 66 7.21 7.08 -0.80
CA PHE A 66 7.16 6.81 0.63
C PHE A 66 8.37 7.45 1.33
N ILE A 67 8.11 8.17 2.42
CA ILE A 67 9.15 8.81 3.25
C ILE A 67 9.55 7.89 4.42
N GLU A 68 8.66 6.99 4.81
CA GLU A 68 8.87 5.96 5.81
C GLU A 68 8.29 4.64 5.31
N LEU A 69 8.76 3.52 5.87
CA LEU A 69 8.12 2.24 5.59
C LEU A 69 6.72 2.22 6.23
N PRO A 70 5.63 1.96 5.47
CA PRO A 70 4.28 2.04 6.01
C PRO A 70 4.01 1.01 7.10
N LEU A 71 3.33 1.44 8.16
CA LEU A 71 3.00 0.56 9.30
C LEU A 71 2.07 -0.60 8.89
N GLU A 72 1.25 -0.41 7.86
CA GLU A 72 0.31 -1.41 7.36
C GLU A 72 1.05 -2.65 6.87
N ILE A 73 2.21 -2.47 6.23
CA ILE A 73 3.04 -3.58 5.74
C ILE A 73 3.52 -4.44 6.90
N THR A 74 3.73 -3.84 8.08
CA THR A 74 4.21 -4.58 9.26
C THR A 74 3.17 -5.53 9.87
N ASN A 75 1.93 -5.48 9.38
CA ASN A 75 0.87 -6.44 9.74
C ASN A 75 0.80 -7.66 8.80
N PHE A 76 1.67 -7.74 7.78
CA PHE A 76 1.69 -8.86 6.84
C PHE A 76 2.60 -9.97 7.39
N TRP A 77 2.02 -10.85 8.20
CA TRP A 77 2.75 -11.87 8.96
C TRP A 77 3.38 -12.95 8.06
N SER A 78 2.80 -13.19 6.87
CA SER A 78 3.36 -14.09 5.85
C SER A 78 4.37 -13.44 4.91
N LEU A 79 4.71 -12.15 5.09
CA LEU A 79 5.52 -11.42 4.13
C LEU A 79 6.94 -11.97 4.04
N GLU A 80 7.29 -12.52 2.88
CA GLU A 80 8.63 -13.06 2.60
C GLU A 80 9.49 -12.07 1.82
N ARG A 81 8.89 -11.34 0.88
CA ARG A 81 9.62 -10.43 0.00
C ARG A 81 8.98 -9.05 -0.03
N LEU A 82 9.76 -8.05 0.36
CA LEU A 82 9.37 -6.65 0.34
C LEU A 82 10.34 -5.83 -0.53
N SER A 83 9.81 -5.27 -1.60
CA SER A 83 10.52 -4.33 -2.46
C SER A 83 10.02 -2.91 -2.23
N CYS A 84 10.91 -2.01 -1.83
CA CYS A 84 10.65 -0.59 -1.67
C CYS A 84 11.67 0.27 -2.42
N HIS A 85 12.41 -0.30 -3.37
CA HIS A 85 13.43 0.46 -4.09
C HIS A 85 12.84 1.65 -4.87
N HIS A 86 13.64 2.68 -5.13
CA HIS A 86 13.16 3.93 -5.74
C HIS A 86 12.02 4.59 -4.94
N ASN A 87 12.17 4.68 -3.62
CA ASN A 87 11.36 5.53 -2.75
C ASN A 87 12.23 6.64 -2.12
N ASN A 88 11.69 7.33 -1.10
CA ASN A 88 12.39 8.34 -0.32
C ASN A 88 12.44 7.94 1.17
N ILE A 89 12.54 6.64 1.46
CA ILE A 89 12.45 6.09 2.81
C ILE A 89 13.64 6.58 3.64
N LYS A 90 13.35 7.27 4.75
CA LYS A 90 14.31 7.79 5.73
C LYS A 90 14.23 7.08 7.07
N SER A 91 13.10 6.42 7.34
CA SER A 91 12.81 5.72 8.58
C SER A 91 12.09 4.40 8.30
N VAL A 92 12.41 3.42 9.14
CA VAL A 92 11.74 2.12 9.19
C VAL A 92 11.16 2.02 10.61
N PRO A 93 9.86 1.71 10.78
CA PRO A 93 9.25 1.62 12.09
C PRO A 93 9.73 0.36 12.83
N ASP A 94 9.78 0.41 14.17
CA ASP A 94 10.18 -0.72 15.00
C ASP A 94 9.27 -1.95 14.81
N SER A 95 8.04 -1.73 14.34
CA SER A 95 7.10 -2.81 14.01
C SER A 95 7.57 -3.69 12.84
N VAL A 96 8.62 -3.30 12.10
CA VAL A 96 9.28 -4.18 11.12
C VAL A 96 9.71 -5.52 11.75
N LEU A 97 9.94 -5.56 13.06
CA LEU A 97 10.24 -6.77 13.83
C LEU A 97 9.12 -7.82 13.81
N PHE A 98 7.89 -7.43 13.44
CA PHE A 98 6.77 -8.35 13.28
C PHE A 98 6.81 -9.14 11.96
N LEU A 99 7.64 -8.73 11.01
CA LEU A 99 7.83 -9.41 9.72
C LEU A 99 8.75 -10.63 9.87
N GLN A 100 8.31 -11.62 10.64
CA GLN A 100 9.12 -12.79 11.00
C GLN A 100 9.46 -13.71 9.82
N SER A 101 8.64 -13.68 8.77
CA SER A 101 8.82 -14.48 7.55
C SER A 101 9.71 -13.79 6.51
N LEU A 102 10.16 -12.55 6.75
CA LEU A 102 10.81 -11.73 5.74
C LEU A 102 12.23 -12.24 5.45
N ILE A 103 12.45 -12.67 4.21
CA ILE A 103 13.74 -13.18 3.71
C ILE A 103 14.41 -12.22 2.74
N TYR A 104 13.66 -11.27 2.17
CA TYR A 104 14.15 -10.29 1.23
C TYR A 104 13.57 -8.91 1.53
N LEU A 105 14.45 -7.92 1.70
CA LEU A 105 14.11 -6.53 1.90
C LEU A 105 14.98 -5.64 1.03
N ASP A 106 14.36 -4.85 0.16
CA ASP A 106 15.04 -3.87 -0.68
C ASP A 106 14.52 -2.46 -0.36
N LEU A 107 15.39 -1.61 0.18
CA LEU A 107 15.08 -0.21 0.54
C LEU A 107 15.89 0.81 -0.30
N SER A 108 16.46 0.37 -1.43
CA SER A 108 17.43 1.17 -2.22
C SER A 108 16.88 2.41 -2.93
#